data_AF-A0A7E6ERT7-F1
#
_entry.id   AF-A0A7E6ERT7-F1
#
_cell.length_a   1.000
_cell.length_b   1.000
_cell.length_c   1.000
_cell.angle_alpha   90.00
_cell.angle_beta   90.00
_cell.angle_gamma   90.00
#
_symmetry.space_group_name_H-M   'P 1'
#
loop_
_entity.id
_entity.type
_entity.pdbx_description
1 polymer ?
#
loop_
_entity_poly.entity_id
_entity_poly.type
_entity_poly.pdbx_seq_one_letter_code
_entity_poly.pdbx_strand_id
1 'polypeptide(L)'
;MKKFDSPLPCSPLELPVYNCSNLCSGFVHWLTSWKMSIIFVTNPKEPSEDVKEETQLLVTESMETTREGTTDLTCISDTSACGMAILGGPLQASSGSKVSDVLELCIYLRDQTVIPLKVNNGQQAQTEDLFRIVQEEQKLPPEAANVFSLWLVSPSLELRLKKNHRPYFLVQQWQELCKLYTDQKAENKLRDTPLLMLQRNVFYSKEEEMKLHDETTLSLLYHEAQYNVLEGRYVVDKLDYDELAAIQYTIEEGCFTGVRGITHNQRHNLERFYPEFMCKRRWQIPGLKNTSRNDIEARFEEAVSRISQALPDQYSKVSLYKMYLQLLWNTPFYGSAFFSAVVDRPSTKLQMVFGVHSMHVWVCINTEGVCIIEKDKDFVDLAVPFTEMSWHFHDDLEDDKLPSLFIQFLVKDGEETVTKLLEINSRQAKLMNALIDSMVKRKRQQQQVRPRRYSEQSYDSVDGAISSTFNKSLNKLKRLSLDTYSVGGERLS
;
A
#
# COMPACT_ATOMS: atom_id res chain seq x y z
N MET A 1 28.62 50.25 -48.40
CA MET A 1 28.57 51.43 -47.50
C MET A 1 27.19 51.51 -46.85
N LYS A 2 27.17 51.37 -45.52
CA LYS A 2 26.18 51.72 -44.47
C LYS A 2 24.71 52.05 -44.82
N LYS A 3 23.79 51.42 -44.07
CA LYS A 3 22.67 52.01 -43.26
C LYS A 3 22.10 50.88 -42.38
N PHE A 4 22.29 50.89 -41.05
CA PHE A 4 21.57 51.56 -39.94
C PHE A 4 20.16 50.99 -39.61
N ASP A 5 20.14 50.39 -38.41
CA ASP A 5 19.12 50.01 -37.42
C ASP A 5 17.62 50.32 -37.60
N SER A 6 16.81 49.34 -37.19
CA SER A 6 15.64 49.57 -36.32
C SER A 6 15.32 48.28 -35.50
N PRO A 7 14.84 48.40 -34.25
CA PRO A 7 14.72 47.27 -33.31
C PRO A 7 13.36 46.57 -33.39
N LEU A 8 13.36 45.25 -33.25
CA LEU A 8 12.17 44.40 -33.10
C LEU A 8 11.54 44.59 -31.71
N PRO A 9 10.20 44.52 -31.58
CA PRO A 9 9.53 44.58 -30.28
C PRO A 9 9.71 43.26 -29.51
N CYS A 10 9.88 43.38 -28.19
CA CYS A 10 9.90 42.27 -27.25
C CYS A 10 8.51 41.64 -27.16
N SER A 11 8.37 40.39 -27.62
CA SER A 11 7.29 39.49 -27.22
C SER A 11 7.71 38.71 -25.97
N PRO A 12 6.80 38.48 -25.00
CA PRO A 12 7.11 37.66 -23.83
C PRO A 12 7.43 36.22 -24.25
N LEU A 13 8.47 35.65 -23.63
CA LEU A 13 8.85 34.25 -23.72
C LEU A 13 7.67 33.36 -23.28
N GLU A 14 6.92 32.83 -24.24
CA GLU A 14 6.07 31.66 -24.03
C GLU A 14 6.99 30.45 -23.80
N LEU A 15 6.94 29.88 -22.60
CA LEU A 15 7.53 28.57 -22.32
C LEU A 15 6.75 27.50 -23.09
N PRO A 16 7.41 26.55 -23.76
CA PRO A 16 6.74 25.56 -24.58
C PRO A 16 5.92 24.60 -23.71
N VAL A 17 4.62 24.54 -23.99
CA VAL A 17 3.72 23.46 -23.54
C VAL A 17 4.16 22.19 -24.28
N TYR A 18 4.91 21.32 -23.60
CA TYR A 18 5.27 20.01 -24.14
C TYR A 18 4.06 19.10 -24.16
N ASN A 19 3.48 18.96 -25.35
CA ASN A 19 2.47 17.96 -25.66
C ASN A 19 3.18 16.61 -25.92
N CYS A 20 3.27 15.75 -24.91
CA CYS A 20 3.86 14.42 -25.01
C CYS A 20 2.79 13.39 -25.40
N SER A 21 2.26 13.49 -26.62
CA SER A 21 1.61 12.39 -27.31
C SER A 21 2.55 11.90 -28.41
N ASN A 22 3.21 10.77 -28.15
CA ASN A 22 3.92 9.86 -29.07
C ASN A 22 5.31 9.50 -28.52
N LEU A 23 5.42 8.36 -27.85
CA LEU A 23 6.53 7.41 -27.96
C LEU A 23 6.14 6.07 -27.30
N CYS A 24 6.54 5.00 -27.96
CA CYS A 24 6.00 3.65 -27.93
C CYS A 24 6.12 2.84 -26.62
N SER A 25 5.14 1.95 -26.46
CA SER A 25 5.15 0.57 -25.94
C SER A 25 6.34 0.05 -25.11
N GLY A 26 5.98 -0.58 -23.98
CA GLY A 26 6.73 -1.69 -23.39
C GLY A 26 7.82 -1.26 -22.42
N PHE A 27 7.46 -1.23 -21.13
CA PHE A 27 8.23 -1.57 -19.93
C PHE A 27 7.56 -0.85 -18.75
N VAL A 28 6.96 -1.60 -17.83
CA VAL A 28 6.41 -1.10 -16.56
C VAL A 28 7.59 -0.57 -15.72
N HIS A 29 7.83 0.73 -15.84
CA HIS A 29 8.88 1.49 -15.16
C HIS A 29 8.24 2.67 -14.38
N TRP A 30 7.01 2.53 -13.89
CA TRP A 30 6.19 3.67 -13.44
C TRP A 30 6.62 4.29 -12.11
N LEU A 31 7.31 3.55 -11.24
CA LEU A 31 8.02 4.14 -10.10
C LEU A 31 9.37 4.77 -10.47
N THR A 32 9.87 4.56 -11.70
CA THR A 32 11.15 5.15 -12.15
C THR A 32 11.00 6.39 -13.03
N SER A 33 9.76 6.74 -13.42
CA SER A 33 9.49 8.01 -14.11
C SER A 33 9.59 9.21 -13.16
N TRP A 34 9.62 8.95 -11.85
CA TRP A 34 9.98 9.89 -10.78
C TRP A 34 11.50 10.10 -10.71
N LYS A 35 12.14 10.47 -11.82
CA LYS A 35 13.61 10.64 -11.89
C LYS A 35 14.14 11.95 -11.28
N MET A 36 13.31 12.68 -10.55
CA MET A 36 13.70 13.85 -9.74
C MET A 36 12.78 13.96 -8.51
N SER A 37 12.83 12.99 -7.60
CA SER A 37 12.09 13.08 -6.32
C SER A 37 12.94 13.75 -5.26
N ILE A 38 12.89 15.09 -5.23
CA ILE A 38 13.35 15.87 -4.09
C ILE A 38 12.13 16.05 -3.17
N ILE A 39 12.06 15.27 -2.09
CA ILE A 39 11.00 15.44 -1.06
C ILE A 39 11.16 16.78 -0.34
N PHE A 40 12.41 17.25 -0.20
CA PHE A 40 12.76 18.48 0.53
C PHE A 40 13.75 19.31 -0.28
N VAL A 41 13.36 20.52 -0.68
CA VAL A 41 14.16 21.39 -1.56
C VAL A 41 15.42 21.98 -0.88
N THR A 42 15.58 21.76 0.42
CA THR A 42 16.72 22.30 1.19
C THR A 42 17.83 21.28 1.38
N ASN A 43 19.07 21.69 1.12
CA ASN A 43 20.31 20.92 1.25
C ASN A 43 20.41 20.23 2.65
N PRO A 44 20.58 18.89 2.74
CA PRO A 44 20.64 18.21 4.02
C PRO A 44 21.89 18.60 4.81
N LYS A 45 21.71 19.06 6.05
CA LYS A 45 22.79 19.10 7.06
C LYS A 45 22.85 17.75 7.77
N GLU A 46 24.04 17.38 8.24
CA GLU A 46 24.27 16.16 9.01
C GLU A 46 23.24 15.98 10.15
N PRO A 47 22.81 14.74 10.43
CA PRO A 47 21.73 14.47 11.36
C PRO A 47 22.06 14.94 12.79
N SER A 48 21.16 15.71 13.40
CA SER A 48 21.22 16.08 14.82
C SER A 48 20.91 14.88 15.72
N GLU A 49 21.25 14.97 17.02
CA GLU A 49 20.94 13.94 18.02
C GLU A 49 19.44 13.58 18.10
N ASP A 50 18.54 14.51 17.73
CA ASP A 50 17.08 14.29 17.63
C ASP A 50 16.70 13.17 16.63
N VAL A 51 17.56 12.93 15.63
CA VAL A 51 17.34 11.90 14.59
C VAL A 51 17.46 10.48 15.16
N LYS A 52 18.13 10.25 16.28
CA LYS A 52 18.25 8.89 16.86
C LYS A 52 17.04 8.51 17.73
N GLU A 53 16.42 9.48 18.37
CA GLU A 53 15.32 9.26 19.33
C GLU A 53 14.01 8.87 18.63
N GLU A 54 13.76 9.39 17.44
CA GLU A 54 12.53 9.11 16.68
C GLU A 54 12.50 7.70 16.04
N THR A 55 13.68 7.15 15.67
CA THR A 55 13.80 5.71 15.31
C THR A 55 13.55 4.84 16.52
N GLN A 56 14.08 5.24 17.68
CA GLN A 56 13.87 4.51 18.91
C GLN A 56 12.38 4.47 19.21
N LEU A 57 11.63 5.57 19.10
CA LEU A 57 10.16 5.61 19.26
C LEU A 57 9.37 4.72 18.28
N LEU A 58 9.75 4.65 17.00
CA LEU A 58 9.17 3.67 16.07
C LEU A 58 9.41 2.21 16.50
N VAL A 59 10.61 1.95 17.05
CA VAL A 59 11.06 0.62 17.48
C VAL A 59 10.58 0.25 18.90
N THR A 60 10.43 1.22 19.81
CA THR A 60 10.09 1.08 21.24
C THR A 60 8.62 1.32 21.55
N GLU A 61 7.87 2.13 20.80
CA GLU A 61 6.40 2.12 20.91
C GLU A 61 5.80 0.83 20.33
N SER A 62 6.56 0.08 19.54
CA SER A 62 6.26 -1.33 19.24
C SER A 62 6.53 -2.28 20.42
N MET A 63 7.22 -1.82 21.48
CA MET A 63 7.54 -2.59 22.68
C MET A 63 6.61 -2.30 23.88
N GLU A 64 5.92 -1.16 23.92
CA GLU A 64 5.11 -0.75 25.09
C GLU A 64 3.71 -1.40 25.21
N THR A 65 3.36 -2.40 24.40
CA THR A 65 2.14 -3.20 24.65
C THR A 65 2.37 -4.58 25.23
N THR A 66 3.57 -4.86 25.73
CA THR A 66 3.91 -6.16 26.32
C THR A 66 4.75 -6.01 27.59
N ARG A 67 4.22 -5.37 28.64
CA ARG A 67 4.76 -5.49 30.01
C ARG A 67 3.78 -4.94 31.05
N GLU A 68 2.77 -5.74 31.38
CA GLU A 68 2.23 -5.76 32.74
C GLU A 68 2.61 -7.09 33.39
N GLY A 69 3.28 -7.01 34.55
CA GLY A 69 3.56 -8.14 35.42
C GLY A 69 5.00 -8.64 35.39
N THR A 70 5.86 -8.10 36.25
CA THR A 70 6.42 -8.79 37.44
C THR A 70 7.57 -7.93 38.02
N THR A 71 7.55 -7.81 39.33
CA THR A 71 8.38 -6.96 40.19
C THR A 71 9.82 -7.48 40.39
N ASP A 72 10.69 -6.50 40.75
CA ASP A 72 11.82 -6.57 41.70
C ASP A 72 13.29 -6.72 41.25
N LEU A 73 14.06 -5.68 41.65
CA LEU A 73 15.48 -5.61 42.08
C LEU A 73 16.56 -5.72 40.97
N THR A 74 17.67 -4.96 40.88
CA THR A 74 18.36 -4.03 41.80
C THR A 74 19.38 -3.21 40.98
N CYS A 75 19.70 -2.03 41.47
CA CYS A 75 20.67 -1.06 40.97
C CYS A 75 22.12 -1.57 41.09
N ILE A 76 22.99 -1.29 40.10
CA ILE A 76 24.44 -1.06 40.30
C ILE A 76 24.92 0.01 39.30
N SER A 77 25.46 1.11 39.86
CA SER A 77 26.29 2.12 39.22
C SER A 77 27.76 1.71 39.22
N ASP A 78 28.54 2.23 38.27
CA ASP A 78 29.90 2.81 38.41
C ASP A 78 30.66 2.76 37.07
N THR A 79 30.87 3.90 36.40
CA THR A 79 32.00 4.86 36.39
C THR A 79 33.35 4.40 35.79
N SER A 80 33.94 5.37 35.05
CA SER A 80 35.39 5.61 34.82
C SER A 80 36.05 4.90 33.61
N ALA A 81 36.91 5.50 32.76
CA ALA A 81 37.38 6.87 32.50
C ALA A 81 38.39 6.85 31.32
N CYS A 82 38.86 8.06 30.94
CA CYS A 82 40.05 8.44 30.16
C CYS A 82 39.94 8.48 28.62
N GLY A 83 40.33 9.57 27.93
CA GLY A 83 40.87 10.85 28.40
C GLY A 83 41.34 11.80 27.27
N MET A 84 41.28 13.09 27.60
CA MET A 84 42.14 14.24 27.19
C MET A 84 42.17 14.67 25.70
N ALA A 85 41.67 15.84 25.25
CA ALA A 85 41.83 17.26 25.61
C ALA A 85 42.89 18.00 24.77
N ILE A 86 42.50 19.10 24.08
CA ILE A 86 43.27 20.37 23.96
C ILE A 86 42.29 21.57 23.88
N LEU A 87 42.63 22.60 24.66
CA LEU A 87 41.94 23.87 24.93
C LEU A 87 42.16 24.95 23.85
N GLY A 88 41.21 25.90 23.75
CA GLY A 88 41.45 27.19 23.08
C GLY A 88 40.26 28.17 23.09
N GLY A 89 40.06 28.90 24.21
CA GLY A 89 39.64 30.31 24.31
C GLY A 89 38.28 30.81 23.75
N PRO A 90 37.50 31.61 24.52
CA PRO A 90 36.21 32.16 24.06
C PRO A 90 36.40 33.48 23.33
N LEU A 91 35.56 33.78 22.32
CA LEU A 91 35.01 35.12 22.05
C LEU A 91 34.13 35.16 20.79
N GLN A 92 33.05 35.93 20.95
CA GLN A 92 32.22 36.58 19.93
C GLN A 92 31.18 35.74 19.20
N ALA A 93 29.94 35.96 19.65
CA ALA A 93 28.72 35.81 18.90
C ALA A 93 28.88 36.39 17.49
N SER A 94 29.04 35.52 16.51
CA SER A 94 28.68 35.84 15.14
C SER A 94 27.17 35.66 15.03
N SER A 95 26.51 36.73 14.64
CA SER A 95 25.11 36.76 14.23
C SER A 95 24.91 35.72 13.13
N GLY A 96 24.49 34.51 13.52
CA GLY A 96 24.10 33.47 12.60
C GLY A 96 22.98 33.99 11.72
N SER A 97 23.18 33.93 10.41
CA SER A 97 22.11 34.15 9.45
C SER A 97 20.92 33.29 9.86
N LYS A 98 19.74 33.91 10.05
CA LYS A 98 18.49 33.18 10.27
C LYS A 98 18.29 32.29 9.04
N VAL A 99 18.71 31.02 9.15
CA VAL A 99 18.35 30.00 8.17
C VAL A 99 16.83 29.98 8.18
N SER A 100 16.23 30.16 7.01
CA SER A 100 14.78 30.12 6.85
C SER A 100 14.24 28.81 7.44
N ASP A 101 13.43 28.91 8.50
CA ASP A 101 12.69 27.79 9.12
C ASP A 101 11.58 27.22 8.21
N VAL A 102 11.42 27.77 7.01
CA VAL A 102 10.44 27.31 6.03
C VAL A 102 10.98 26.10 5.28
N LEU A 103 10.28 24.97 5.40
CA LEU A 103 10.52 23.77 4.62
C LEU A 103 9.55 23.70 3.45
N GLU A 104 10.07 23.48 2.26
CA GLU A 104 9.28 23.19 1.07
C GLU A 104 9.25 21.68 0.84
N LEU A 105 8.05 21.11 0.74
CA LEU A 105 7.83 19.67 0.56
C LEU A 105 6.59 19.40 -0.31
N CYS A 106 6.47 18.19 -0.82
CA CYS A 106 5.35 17.76 -1.65
C CYS A 106 4.60 16.60 -1.01
N ILE A 107 3.26 16.63 -1.08
CA ILE A 107 2.41 15.48 -0.79
C ILE A 107 1.79 14.98 -2.09
N TYR A 108 1.95 13.69 -2.34
CA TYR A 108 1.53 13.04 -3.57
C TYR A 108 0.20 12.31 -3.41
N LEU A 109 -0.61 12.36 -4.46
CA LEU A 109 -1.87 11.64 -4.59
C LEU A 109 -1.74 10.51 -5.63
N ARG A 110 -2.67 9.55 -5.60
CA ARG A 110 -2.64 8.37 -6.48
C ARG A 110 -3.03 8.66 -7.93
N ASP A 111 -3.70 9.79 -8.17
CA ASP A 111 -4.00 10.34 -9.50
C ASP A 111 -2.83 11.13 -10.12
N GLN A 112 -1.64 11.06 -9.49
CA GLN A 112 -0.42 11.80 -9.88
C GLN A 112 -0.45 13.30 -9.56
N THR A 113 -1.49 13.78 -8.88
CA THR A 113 -1.52 15.15 -8.38
C THR A 113 -0.46 15.35 -7.29
N VAL A 114 0.17 16.53 -7.31
CA VAL A 114 1.19 16.95 -6.33
C VAL A 114 0.67 18.17 -5.60
N ILE A 115 0.68 18.12 -4.26
CA ILE A 115 0.30 19.22 -3.38
C ILE A 115 1.60 19.84 -2.83
N PRO A 116 2.06 20.98 -3.39
CA PRO A 116 3.25 21.66 -2.89
C PRO A 116 2.93 22.41 -1.60
N LEU A 117 3.71 22.19 -0.56
CA LEU A 117 3.56 22.80 0.76
C LEU A 117 4.78 23.65 1.12
N LYS A 118 4.52 24.80 1.75
CA LYS A 118 5.53 25.62 2.42
C LYS A 118 5.19 25.71 3.90
N VAL A 119 6.00 25.07 4.73
CA VAL A 119 5.68 24.85 6.14
C VAL A 119 6.73 25.54 7.02
N ASN A 120 6.28 26.49 7.84
CA ASN A 120 7.12 27.11 8.87
C ASN A 120 7.47 26.08 9.94
N ASN A 121 8.73 26.03 10.37
CA ASN A 121 9.27 24.96 11.21
C ASN A 121 9.00 23.56 10.65
N GLY A 122 9.01 23.40 9.32
CA GLY A 122 8.52 22.16 8.70
C GLY A 122 9.31 20.89 9.05
N GLN A 123 10.55 21.01 9.55
CA GLN A 123 11.29 19.87 10.09
C GLN A 123 10.61 19.27 11.33
N GLN A 124 9.94 20.11 12.12
CA GLN A 124 9.25 19.74 13.36
C GLN A 124 7.75 19.48 13.14
N ALA A 125 7.23 19.75 11.93
CA ALA A 125 5.82 19.58 11.63
C ALA A 125 5.41 18.12 11.79
N GLN A 126 4.30 17.90 12.52
CA GLN A 126 3.78 16.57 12.70
C GLN A 126 2.91 16.16 11.51
N THR A 127 2.74 14.86 11.35
CA THR A 127 1.90 14.27 10.31
C THR A 127 0.48 14.83 10.33
N GLU A 128 -0.10 15.06 11.51
CA GLU A 128 -1.42 15.67 11.64
C GLU A 128 -1.47 17.12 11.13
N ASP A 129 -0.43 17.91 11.37
CA ASP A 129 -0.36 19.30 10.88
C ASP A 129 -0.32 19.34 9.36
N LEU A 130 0.52 18.49 8.75
CA LEU A 130 0.60 18.38 7.30
C LEU A 130 -0.70 17.87 6.68
N PHE A 131 -1.36 16.91 7.33
CA PHE A 131 -2.67 16.41 6.88
C PHE A 131 -3.73 17.51 6.88
N ARG A 132 -3.76 18.38 7.90
CA ARG A 132 -4.72 19.51 7.95
C ARG A 132 -4.55 20.45 6.76
N ILE A 133 -3.31 20.75 6.37
CA ILE A 133 -3.04 21.56 5.18
C ILE A 133 -3.56 20.87 3.92
N VAL A 134 -3.32 19.56 3.75
CA VAL A 134 -3.88 18.78 2.63
C VAL A 134 -5.40 18.81 2.63
N GLN A 135 -6.01 18.68 3.80
CA GLN A 135 -7.46 18.70 3.96
C GLN A 135 -8.05 20.04 3.49
N GLU A 136 -7.43 21.16 3.83
CA GLU A 136 -7.83 22.50 3.39
C GLU A 136 -7.63 22.68 1.87
N GLU A 137 -6.45 22.34 1.35
CA GLU A 137 -6.10 22.49 -0.07
C GLU A 137 -6.99 21.65 -0.99
N GLN A 138 -7.31 20.41 -0.57
CA GLN A 138 -8.18 19.49 -1.31
C GLN A 138 -9.66 19.70 -1.01
N LYS A 139 -10.00 20.66 -0.11
CA LYS A 139 -11.37 20.92 0.35
C LYS A 139 -12.08 19.66 0.85
N LEU A 140 -11.32 18.81 1.55
CA LEU A 140 -11.83 17.56 2.09
C LEU A 140 -12.71 17.83 3.33
N PRO A 141 -13.79 17.06 3.51
CA PRO A 141 -14.66 17.25 4.65
C PRO A 141 -13.96 16.79 5.95
N PRO A 142 -14.40 17.27 7.13
CA PRO A 142 -13.75 16.95 8.41
C PRO A 142 -13.60 15.44 8.69
N GLU A 143 -14.55 14.62 8.26
CA GLU A 143 -14.51 13.17 8.40
C GLU A 143 -13.38 12.51 7.60
N ALA A 144 -12.80 13.19 6.60
CA ALA A 144 -11.69 12.67 5.80
C ALA A 144 -10.45 12.34 6.66
N ALA A 145 -10.30 12.98 7.82
CA ALA A 145 -9.25 12.66 8.80
C ALA A 145 -9.37 11.23 9.39
N ASN A 146 -10.53 10.58 9.25
CA ASN A 146 -10.70 9.17 9.58
C ASN A 146 -10.47 8.26 8.37
N VAL A 147 -10.79 8.76 7.17
CA VAL A 147 -10.72 8.03 5.89
C VAL A 147 -9.29 7.88 5.40
N PHE A 148 -8.46 8.92 5.56
CA PHE A 148 -7.10 8.98 5.01
C PHE A 148 -6.03 9.15 6.08
N SER A 149 -4.79 8.90 5.69
CA SER A 149 -3.58 9.12 6.49
C SER A 149 -2.40 9.40 5.56
N LEU A 150 -1.30 9.94 6.10
CA LEU A 150 -0.07 10.10 5.33
C LEU A 150 0.84 8.87 5.45
N TRP A 151 1.52 8.54 4.36
CA TRP A 151 2.41 7.39 4.24
C TRP A 151 3.73 7.81 3.62
N LEU A 152 4.82 7.16 4.02
CA LEU A 152 6.06 7.14 3.25
C LEU A 152 6.04 5.92 2.34
N VAL A 153 6.13 6.15 1.03
CA VAL A 153 5.91 5.11 0.02
C VAL A 153 7.09 5.09 -0.93
N SER A 154 7.72 3.93 -1.05
CA SER A 154 8.72 3.69 -2.09
C SER A 154 8.42 2.39 -2.84
N PRO A 155 9.20 2.04 -3.88
CA PRO A 155 9.06 0.76 -4.56
C PRO A 155 9.18 -0.49 -3.66
N SER A 156 9.77 -0.34 -2.48
CA SER A 156 10.26 -1.46 -1.66
C SER A 156 9.61 -1.50 -0.29
N LEU A 157 9.14 -0.35 0.20
CA LEU A 157 8.63 -0.20 1.55
C LEU A 157 7.53 0.87 1.59
N GLU A 158 6.43 0.54 2.26
CA GLU A 158 5.31 1.44 2.50
C GLU A 158 5.06 1.53 4.01
N LEU A 159 5.18 2.73 4.58
CA LEU A 159 5.02 2.97 6.01
C LEU A 159 3.94 4.01 6.27
N ARG A 160 2.85 3.58 6.90
CA ARG A 160 1.83 4.50 7.42
C ARG A 160 2.39 5.32 8.58
N LEU A 161 2.19 6.63 8.54
CA LEU A 161 2.61 7.53 9.60
C LEU A 161 1.54 7.66 10.70
N LYS A 162 1.97 7.76 11.97
CA LYS A 162 1.11 8.16 13.08
C LYS A 162 1.01 9.69 13.10
N LYS A 163 -0.07 10.20 13.68
CA LYS A 163 -0.38 11.65 13.75
C LYS A 163 0.76 12.48 14.33
N ASN A 164 1.45 11.96 15.32
CA ASN A 164 2.56 12.61 16.04
C ASN A 164 3.93 12.46 15.38
N HIS A 165 4.09 11.58 14.38
CA HIS A 165 5.38 11.42 13.69
C HIS A 165 5.76 12.67 12.92
N ARG A 166 7.06 12.96 12.81
CA ARG A 166 7.63 14.04 11.99
C ARG A 166 8.22 13.47 10.70
N PRO A 167 7.54 13.64 9.55
CA PRO A 167 7.95 12.98 8.31
C PRO A 167 9.37 13.34 7.86
N TYR A 168 9.84 14.57 8.15
CA TYR A 168 11.18 15.03 7.80
C TYR A 168 12.28 14.10 8.33
N PHE A 169 12.23 13.76 9.63
CA PHE A 169 13.25 12.93 10.26
C PHE A 169 13.17 11.47 9.82
N LEU A 170 11.96 10.96 9.61
CA LEU A 170 11.76 9.61 9.07
C LEU A 170 12.35 9.43 7.67
N VAL A 171 12.25 10.46 6.82
CA VAL A 171 12.92 10.46 5.52
C VAL A 171 14.44 10.45 5.65
N GLN A 172 15.01 11.20 6.61
CA GLN A 172 16.47 11.17 6.83
C GLN A 172 16.98 9.78 7.22
N GLN A 173 16.13 8.98 7.86
CA GLN A 173 16.45 7.61 8.28
C GLN A 173 16.02 6.54 7.26
N TRP A 174 15.50 6.94 6.10
CA TRP A 174 14.90 6.00 5.16
C TRP A 174 15.83 4.84 4.78
N GLN A 175 17.12 5.12 4.65
CA GLN A 175 18.14 4.11 4.33
C GLN A 175 18.27 3.04 5.42
N GLU A 176 18.22 3.44 6.70
CA GLU A 176 18.24 2.49 7.82
C GLU A 176 16.93 1.70 7.90
N LEU A 177 15.79 2.35 7.62
CA LEU A 177 14.50 1.66 7.53
C LEU A 177 14.49 0.62 6.40
N CYS A 178 15.01 0.95 5.22
CA CYS A 178 15.16 -0.01 4.12
C CYS A 178 16.14 -1.14 4.48
N LYS A 179 17.21 -0.86 5.23
CA LYS A 179 18.13 -1.89 5.70
C LYS A 179 17.45 -2.89 6.63
N LEU A 180 16.61 -2.40 7.55
CA LEU A 180 15.87 -3.21 8.51
C LEU A 180 14.74 -4.02 7.85
N TYR A 181 13.95 -3.38 6.99
CA TYR A 181 12.65 -3.90 6.55
C TYR A 181 12.59 -4.37 5.09
N THR A 182 13.72 -4.42 4.37
CA THR A 182 13.73 -4.87 2.96
C THR A 182 14.90 -5.80 2.64
N ASP A 183 14.65 -6.75 1.75
CA ASP A 183 15.64 -7.71 1.24
C ASP A 183 16.35 -7.21 -0.03
N GLN A 184 16.28 -5.91 -0.31
CA GLN A 184 16.92 -5.35 -1.48
C GLN A 184 18.45 -5.42 -1.40
N LYS A 185 19.08 -5.53 -2.58
CA LYS A 185 20.53 -5.36 -2.71
C LYS A 185 20.96 -3.97 -2.22
N ALA A 186 22.14 -3.86 -1.62
CA ALA A 186 22.65 -2.63 -1.03
C ALA A 186 22.60 -1.43 -2.00
N GLU A 187 22.94 -1.65 -3.27
CA GLU A 187 22.89 -0.63 -4.32
C GLU A 187 21.47 -0.08 -4.59
N ASN A 188 20.45 -0.94 -4.48
CA ASN A 188 19.06 -0.56 -4.67
C ASN A 188 18.53 0.19 -3.45
N LYS A 189 18.93 -0.22 -2.23
CA LYS A 189 18.59 0.48 -0.98
C LYS A 189 19.03 1.95 -1.05
N LEU A 190 20.28 2.21 -1.44
CA LEU A 190 20.83 3.57 -1.55
C LEU A 190 20.10 4.48 -2.54
N ARG A 191 19.39 3.92 -3.52
CA ARG A 191 18.60 4.68 -4.52
C ARG A 191 17.13 4.77 -4.14
N ASP A 192 16.70 3.99 -3.16
CA ASP A 192 15.35 3.98 -2.68
C ASP A 192 15.07 5.30 -1.93
N THR A 193 14.09 6.06 -2.42
CA THR A 193 13.66 7.33 -1.84
C THR A 193 12.14 7.27 -1.67
N PRO A 194 11.61 7.59 -0.50
CA PRO A 194 10.18 7.54 -0.27
C PRO A 194 9.48 8.75 -0.91
N LEU A 195 8.18 8.65 -1.10
CA LEU A 195 7.29 9.77 -1.36
C LEU A 195 6.39 9.94 -0.15
N LEU A 196 6.11 11.18 0.25
CA LEU A 196 5.06 11.45 1.23
C LEU A 196 3.71 11.45 0.50
N MET A 197 2.87 10.46 0.75
CA MET A 197 1.62 10.25 0.02
C MET A 197 0.40 10.32 0.93
N LEU A 198 -0.70 10.86 0.43
CA LEU A 198 -2.03 10.68 1.02
C LEU A 198 -2.60 9.34 0.56
N GLN A 199 -3.00 8.49 1.49
CA GLN A 199 -3.61 7.19 1.19
C GLN A 199 -4.72 6.88 2.18
N ARG A 200 -5.55 5.89 1.85
CA ARG A 200 -6.56 5.31 2.71
C ARG A 200 -5.93 4.93 4.05
N ASN A 201 -6.62 5.31 5.12
CA ASN A 201 -6.29 4.85 6.45
C ASN A 201 -6.63 3.37 6.55
N VAL A 202 -5.61 2.53 6.74
CA VAL A 202 -5.78 1.06 6.86
C VAL A 202 -6.79 0.66 7.95
N PHE A 203 -6.98 1.50 8.98
CA PHE A 203 -7.93 1.27 10.07
C PHE A 203 -9.37 1.74 9.79
N TYR A 204 -9.62 2.40 8.65
CA TYR A 204 -10.96 2.86 8.31
C TYR A 204 -11.84 1.68 7.91
N SER A 205 -13.06 1.61 8.46
CA SER A 205 -13.92 0.47 8.22
C SER A 205 -14.59 0.56 6.85
N LYS A 206 -14.73 -0.58 6.19
CA LYS A 206 -15.41 -0.67 4.91
C LYS A 206 -16.88 -0.27 5.04
N GLU A 207 -17.54 -0.64 6.13
CA GLU A 207 -18.94 -0.30 6.39
C GLU A 207 -19.19 1.19 6.52
N GLU A 208 -18.22 1.96 7.04
CA GLU A 208 -18.28 3.42 7.06
C GLU A 208 -17.97 4.01 5.68
N GLU A 209 -17.01 3.42 4.96
CA GLU A 209 -16.65 3.84 3.60
C GLU A 209 -17.81 3.72 2.61
N MET A 210 -18.61 2.64 2.69
CA MET A 210 -19.79 2.43 1.84
C MET A 210 -20.84 3.54 1.96
N LYS A 211 -20.84 4.28 3.07
CA LYS A 211 -21.78 5.38 3.37
C LYS A 211 -21.29 6.74 2.89
N LEU A 212 -20.07 6.84 2.38
CA LEU A 212 -19.53 8.10 1.88
C LEU A 212 -20.27 8.57 0.64
N HIS A 213 -20.45 9.88 0.49
CA HIS A 213 -21.09 10.49 -0.67
C HIS A 213 -20.29 11.67 -1.25
N ASP A 214 -19.29 12.15 -0.52
CA ASP A 214 -18.43 13.24 -0.96
C ASP A 214 -17.59 12.83 -2.19
N GLU A 215 -17.65 13.65 -3.25
CA GLU A 215 -17.03 13.33 -4.53
C GLU A 215 -15.51 13.29 -4.44
N THR A 216 -14.89 14.27 -3.77
CA THR A 216 -13.43 14.34 -3.64
C THR A 216 -12.90 13.15 -2.85
N THR A 217 -13.53 12.81 -1.73
CA THR A 217 -13.17 11.65 -0.91
C THR A 217 -13.29 10.35 -1.71
N LEU A 218 -14.39 10.15 -2.44
CA LEU A 218 -14.59 8.97 -3.27
C LEU A 218 -13.62 8.90 -4.45
N SER A 219 -13.28 10.04 -5.05
CA SER A 219 -12.29 10.12 -6.12
C SER A 219 -10.91 9.67 -5.64
N LEU A 220 -10.46 10.13 -4.47
CA LEU A 220 -9.18 9.71 -3.89
C LEU A 220 -9.14 8.21 -3.58
N LEU A 221 -10.20 7.65 -2.98
CA LEU A 221 -10.33 6.21 -2.73
C LEU A 221 -10.33 5.41 -4.04
N TYR A 222 -11.06 5.89 -5.05
CA TYR A 222 -11.08 5.30 -6.38
C TYR A 222 -9.69 5.25 -7.01
N HIS A 223 -8.93 6.36 -7.00
CA HIS A 223 -7.61 6.39 -7.60
C HIS A 223 -6.60 5.48 -6.88
N GLU A 224 -6.71 5.32 -5.57
CA GLU A 224 -5.92 4.32 -4.85
C GLU A 224 -6.32 2.89 -5.20
N ALA A 225 -7.62 2.61 -5.29
CA ALA A 225 -8.12 1.31 -5.69
C ALA A 225 -7.71 0.97 -7.13
N GLN A 226 -7.81 1.94 -8.05
CA GLN A 226 -7.35 1.85 -9.43
C GLN A 226 -5.87 1.50 -9.49
N TYR A 227 -5.03 2.21 -8.74
CA TYR A 227 -3.60 1.90 -8.64
C TYR A 227 -3.37 0.44 -8.21
N ASN A 228 -4.05 -0.02 -7.15
CA ASN A 228 -3.89 -1.39 -6.67
C ASN A 228 -4.36 -2.45 -7.69
N VAL A 229 -5.40 -2.17 -8.47
CA VAL A 229 -5.83 -3.04 -9.58
C VAL A 229 -4.76 -3.10 -10.66
N LEU A 230 -4.27 -1.96 -11.15
CA LEU A 230 -3.30 -1.89 -12.25
C LEU A 230 -1.94 -2.50 -11.88
N GLU A 231 -1.52 -2.37 -10.62
CA GLU A 231 -0.31 -3.02 -10.09
C GLU A 231 -0.50 -4.52 -9.80
N GLY A 232 -1.69 -5.07 -10.04
CA GLY A 232 -2.00 -6.47 -9.79
C GLY A 232 -2.06 -6.86 -8.31
N ARG A 233 -2.18 -5.87 -7.41
CA ARG A 233 -2.38 -6.09 -5.97
C ARG A 233 -3.81 -6.52 -5.65
N TYR A 234 -4.78 -5.99 -6.40
CA TYR A 234 -6.18 -6.38 -6.29
C TYR A 234 -6.52 -7.42 -7.33
N VAL A 235 -6.61 -8.66 -6.87
CA VAL A 235 -6.77 -9.83 -7.71
C VAL A 235 -8.24 -10.23 -7.82
N VAL A 236 -8.87 -9.85 -8.94
CA VAL A 236 -10.26 -10.17 -9.27
C VAL A 236 -10.33 -11.14 -10.46
N ASP A 237 -11.54 -11.58 -10.80
CA ASP A 237 -11.72 -12.45 -11.95
C ASP A 237 -11.59 -11.68 -13.28
N LYS A 238 -11.55 -12.43 -14.40
CA LYS A 238 -11.37 -11.84 -15.73
C LYS A 238 -12.49 -10.86 -16.10
N LEU A 239 -13.74 -11.16 -15.72
CA LEU A 239 -14.91 -10.37 -16.06
C LEU A 239 -14.93 -9.08 -15.24
N ASP A 240 -14.60 -9.17 -13.94
CA ASP A 240 -14.46 -8.04 -13.05
C ASP A 240 -13.37 -7.08 -13.53
N TYR A 241 -12.22 -7.58 -14.04
CA TYR A 241 -11.23 -6.70 -14.67
C TYR A 241 -11.78 -5.96 -15.88
N ASP A 242 -12.57 -6.62 -16.73
CA ASP A 242 -13.17 -5.98 -17.89
C ASP A 242 -14.19 -4.89 -17.47
N GLU A 243 -14.97 -5.13 -16.42
CA GLU A 243 -15.90 -4.15 -15.85
C GLU A 243 -15.18 -2.97 -15.19
N LEU A 244 -14.15 -3.23 -14.38
CA LEU A 244 -13.30 -2.19 -13.79
C LEU A 244 -12.65 -1.34 -14.88
N ALA A 245 -12.14 -1.95 -15.96
CA ALA A 245 -11.55 -1.22 -17.08
C ALA A 245 -12.59 -0.36 -17.80
N ALA A 246 -13.80 -0.88 -18.03
CA ALA A 246 -14.89 -0.14 -18.64
C ALA A 246 -15.32 1.07 -17.80
N ILE A 247 -15.45 0.91 -16.47
CA ILE A 247 -15.78 2.01 -15.56
C ILE A 247 -14.69 3.09 -15.57
N GLN A 248 -13.40 2.70 -15.52
CA GLN A 248 -12.28 3.65 -15.62
C GLN A 248 -12.36 4.47 -16.92
N TYR A 249 -12.61 3.79 -18.03
CA TYR A 249 -12.78 4.45 -19.32
C TYR A 249 -13.97 5.41 -19.34
N THR A 250 -15.11 5.04 -18.77
CA THR A 250 -16.29 5.92 -18.64
C THR A 250 -15.99 7.15 -17.77
N ILE A 251 -15.21 7.00 -16.70
CA ILE A 251 -14.77 8.12 -15.84
C ILE A 251 -13.90 9.11 -16.62
N GLU A 252 -12.99 8.61 -17.47
CA GLU A 252 -12.08 9.45 -18.25
C GLU A 252 -12.76 10.15 -19.44
N GLU A 253 -13.58 9.43 -20.20
CA GLU A 253 -14.19 9.95 -21.44
C GLU A 253 -15.44 10.79 -21.18
N GLY A 254 -16.13 10.59 -20.05
CA GLY A 254 -17.36 11.29 -19.72
C GLY A 254 -18.61 10.78 -20.46
N CYS A 255 -19.65 11.61 -20.54
CA CYS A 255 -21.00 11.20 -20.98
C CYS A 255 -21.02 10.64 -22.41
N PHE A 256 -21.37 9.36 -22.53
CA PHE A 256 -21.37 8.62 -23.80
C PHE A 256 -22.72 8.80 -24.51
N THR A 257 -22.90 9.89 -25.25
CA THR A 257 -24.07 10.00 -26.14
C THR A 257 -23.84 9.19 -27.41
N GLY A 258 -24.30 7.94 -27.38
CA GLY A 258 -24.36 7.07 -28.56
C GLY A 258 -23.13 6.18 -28.72
N VAL A 259 -23.40 4.89 -28.92
CA VAL A 259 -22.42 3.83 -29.18
C VAL A 259 -21.70 4.11 -30.51
N ARG A 260 -20.68 4.96 -30.49
CA ARG A 260 -19.59 4.85 -31.47
C ARG A 260 -18.52 4.04 -30.77
N GLY A 261 -18.37 2.79 -31.21
CA GLY A 261 -17.36 1.87 -30.70
C GLY A 261 -15.98 2.53 -30.63
N ILE A 262 -15.13 1.94 -29.80
CA ILE A 262 -13.80 2.46 -29.46
C ILE A 262 -13.03 2.80 -30.74
N THR A 263 -12.50 4.01 -30.80
CA THR A 263 -11.70 4.45 -31.94
C THR A 263 -10.41 3.63 -32.03
N HIS A 264 -9.82 3.54 -33.22
CA HIS A 264 -8.54 2.84 -33.41
C HIS A 264 -7.44 3.35 -32.45
N ASN A 265 -7.40 4.65 -32.14
CA ASN A 265 -6.43 5.22 -31.20
C ASN A 265 -6.69 4.79 -29.75
N GLN A 266 -7.95 4.71 -29.33
CA GLN A 266 -8.31 4.22 -27.99
C GLN A 266 -7.97 2.71 -27.83
N ARG A 267 -8.05 1.91 -28.91
CA ARG A 267 -7.60 0.50 -28.90
C ARG A 267 -6.11 0.34 -28.59
N HIS A 268 -5.27 1.30 -28.98
CA HIS A 268 -3.83 1.24 -28.69
C HIS A 268 -3.48 1.54 -27.23
N ASN A 269 -4.40 2.13 -26.47
CA ASN A 269 -4.17 2.54 -25.09
C ASN A 269 -4.92 1.69 -24.05
N LEU A 270 -5.55 0.58 -24.45
CA LEU A 270 -6.28 -0.29 -23.51
C LEU A 270 -5.41 -0.84 -22.38
N GLU A 271 -4.12 -1.03 -22.63
CA GLU A 271 -3.16 -1.56 -21.65
C GLU A 271 -3.05 -0.68 -20.39
N ARG A 272 -3.51 0.58 -20.42
CA ARG A 272 -3.52 1.47 -19.23
C ARG A 272 -4.66 1.18 -18.25
N PHE A 273 -5.69 0.47 -18.68
CA PHE A 273 -6.89 0.16 -17.87
C PHE A 273 -6.85 -1.23 -17.24
N TYR A 274 -5.83 -2.02 -17.58
CA TYR A 274 -5.68 -3.41 -17.15
C TYR A 274 -4.35 -3.63 -16.43
N PRO A 275 -4.27 -4.61 -15.52
CA PRO A 275 -3.00 -5.07 -14.99
C PRO A 275 -2.10 -5.64 -16.09
N GLU A 276 -0.78 -5.53 -15.93
CA GLU A 276 0.18 -5.93 -16.96
C GLU A 276 0.01 -7.39 -17.41
N PHE A 277 -0.30 -8.30 -16.49
CA PHE A 277 -0.47 -9.73 -16.79
C PHE A 277 -1.69 -10.03 -17.66
N MET A 278 -2.71 -9.16 -17.68
CA MET A 278 -3.87 -9.28 -18.56
C MET A 278 -3.53 -8.90 -20.01
N CYS A 279 -2.51 -8.06 -20.20
CA CYS A 279 -2.05 -7.60 -21.51
C CYS A 279 -0.94 -8.49 -22.11
N LYS A 280 -0.20 -9.25 -21.28
CA LYS A 280 0.92 -10.09 -21.73
C LYS A 280 0.45 -11.20 -22.68
N ARG A 281 1.15 -11.32 -23.81
CA ARG A 281 0.99 -12.42 -24.77
C ARG A 281 1.55 -13.70 -24.16
N ARG A 282 0.71 -14.70 -23.86
CA ARG A 282 1.21 -16.06 -23.57
C ARG A 282 1.97 -16.57 -24.80
N TRP A 283 3.05 -17.33 -24.55
CA TRP A 283 4.03 -17.78 -25.56
C TRP A 283 3.40 -18.13 -26.91
N GLN A 284 3.91 -17.50 -27.98
CA GLN A 284 3.43 -17.70 -29.34
C GLN A 284 3.94 -19.02 -29.90
N ILE A 285 3.05 -19.88 -30.37
CA ILE A 285 3.40 -20.96 -31.29
C ILE A 285 3.42 -20.34 -32.71
N PRO A 286 4.54 -20.37 -33.44
CA PRO A 286 4.60 -19.87 -34.81
C PRO A 286 3.54 -20.56 -35.68
N GLY A 287 2.69 -19.77 -36.37
CA GLY A 287 1.67 -20.27 -37.30
C GLY A 287 0.22 -20.23 -36.82
N LEU A 288 -0.04 -19.90 -35.54
CA LEU A 288 -1.41 -19.73 -35.04
C LEU A 288 -1.79 -18.23 -35.00
N LYS A 289 -2.90 -17.86 -35.66
CA LYS A 289 -3.41 -16.47 -35.64
C LYS A 289 -3.72 -16.04 -34.22
N ASN A 290 -3.32 -14.82 -33.87
CA ASN A 290 -3.41 -14.26 -32.52
C ASN A 290 -4.88 -13.91 -32.16
N THR A 291 -5.54 -14.75 -31.37
CA THR A 291 -6.95 -14.54 -30.95
C THR A 291 -7.08 -13.70 -29.67
N SER A 292 -6.02 -13.57 -28.86
CA SER A 292 -6.12 -13.00 -27.50
C SER A 292 -6.24 -11.48 -27.42
N ARG A 293 -5.63 -10.73 -28.35
CA ARG A 293 -5.77 -9.25 -28.39
C ARG A 293 -7.16 -8.85 -28.87
N ASN A 294 -7.69 -9.57 -29.85
CA ASN A 294 -9.07 -9.39 -30.28
C ASN A 294 -10.06 -9.78 -29.17
N ASP A 295 -9.69 -10.73 -28.29
CA ASP A 295 -10.50 -11.14 -27.13
C ASP A 295 -10.57 -10.03 -26.05
N ILE A 296 -9.44 -9.40 -25.66
CA ILE A 296 -9.51 -8.29 -24.67
C ILE A 296 -10.23 -7.06 -25.23
N GLU A 297 -10.01 -6.72 -26.51
CA GLU A 297 -10.70 -5.61 -27.17
C GLU A 297 -12.22 -5.86 -27.23
N ALA A 298 -12.64 -7.06 -27.64
CA ALA A 298 -14.07 -7.41 -27.70
C ALA A 298 -14.73 -7.44 -26.31
N ARG A 299 -14.09 -8.05 -25.30
CA ARG A 299 -14.63 -8.08 -23.94
C ARG A 299 -14.72 -6.70 -23.31
N PHE A 300 -13.75 -5.83 -23.58
CA PHE A 300 -13.78 -4.45 -23.13
C PHE A 300 -14.92 -3.67 -23.81
N GLU A 301 -15.11 -3.79 -25.13
CA GLU A 301 -16.25 -3.18 -25.85
C GLU A 301 -17.60 -3.67 -25.29
N GLU A 302 -17.71 -4.96 -24.99
CA GLU A 302 -18.89 -5.54 -24.35
C GLU A 302 -19.12 -4.97 -22.94
N ALA A 303 -18.08 -4.89 -22.11
CA ALA A 303 -18.16 -4.33 -20.77
C ALA A 303 -18.57 -2.84 -20.80
N VAL A 304 -17.98 -2.02 -21.68
CA VAL A 304 -18.38 -0.61 -21.87
C VAL A 304 -19.85 -0.50 -22.26
N SER A 305 -20.33 -1.39 -23.14
CA SER A 305 -21.75 -1.45 -23.51
C SER A 305 -22.65 -1.78 -22.32
N ARG A 306 -22.27 -2.77 -21.49
CA ARG A 306 -23.01 -3.13 -20.27
C ARG A 306 -23.07 -1.96 -19.27
N ILE A 307 -21.93 -1.33 -18.98
CA ILE A 307 -21.86 -0.18 -18.07
C ILE A 307 -22.71 0.97 -18.60
N SER A 308 -22.63 1.28 -19.90
CA SER A 308 -23.42 2.35 -20.51
C SER A 308 -24.93 2.10 -20.43
N GLN A 309 -25.38 0.84 -20.51
CA GLN A 309 -26.80 0.47 -20.38
C GLN A 309 -27.27 0.45 -18.93
N ALA A 310 -26.39 0.16 -17.97
CA ALA A 310 -26.71 0.11 -16.55
C ALA A 310 -26.80 1.51 -15.92
N LEU A 311 -26.13 2.50 -16.51
CA LEU A 311 -26.14 3.88 -16.03
C LEU A 311 -27.40 4.63 -16.48
N PRO A 312 -27.98 5.49 -15.62
CA PRO A 312 -29.06 6.38 -16.02
C PRO A 312 -28.56 7.43 -17.03
N ASP A 313 -29.48 8.00 -17.83
CA ASP A 313 -29.19 9.05 -18.82
C ASP A 313 -28.35 10.22 -18.25
N GLN A 314 -28.55 10.52 -16.96
CA GLN A 314 -27.75 11.47 -16.20
C GLN A 314 -27.14 10.75 -15.00
N TYR A 315 -25.86 10.41 -15.10
CA TYR A 315 -25.07 9.86 -14.00
C TYR A 315 -24.05 10.90 -13.49
N SER A 316 -23.61 10.74 -12.25
CA SER A 316 -22.53 11.53 -11.65
C SER A 316 -21.24 10.70 -11.55
N LYS A 317 -20.09 11.38 -11.41
CA LYS A 317 -18.82 10.71 -11.10
C LYS A 317 -18.87 9.93 -9.80
N VAL A 318 -19.59 10.45 -8.79
CA VAL A 318 -19.86 9.75 -7.52
C VAL A 318 -20.45 8.36 -7.76
N SER A 319 -21.42 8.22 -8.68
CA SER A 319 -22.02 6.93 -9.01
C SER A 319 -21.01 5.97 -9.64
N LEU A 320 -20.14 6.46 -10.53
CA LEU A 320 -19.08 5.66 -11.16
C LEU A 320 -18.01 5.22 -10.16
N TYR A 321 -17.54 6.14 -9.30
CA TYR A 321 -16.58 5.81 -8.23
C TYR A 321 -17.15 4.72 -7.32
N LYS A 322 -18.41 4.84 -6.90
CA LYS A 322 -19.06 3.82 -6.10
C LYS A 322 -19.19 2.49 -6.84
N MET A 323 -19.57 2.50 -8.12
CA MET A 323 -19.66 1.28 -8.92
C MET A 323 -18.31 0.55 -8.99
N TYR A 324 -17.21 1.30 -9.18
CA TYR A 324 -15.85 0.73 -9.17
C TYR A 324 -15.48 0.14 -7.80
N LEU A 325 -15.69 0.90 -6.73
CA LEU A 325 -15.36 0.47 -5.37
C LEU A 325 -16.23 -0.71 -4.90
N GLN A 326 -17.48 -0.80 -5.35
CA GLN A 326 -18.40 -1.90 -5.02
C GLN A 326 -17.90 -3.26 -5.51
N LEU A 327 -17.29 -3.32 -6.69
CA LEU A 327 -16.65 -4.55 -7.19
C LEU A 327 -15.52 -5.01 -6.26
N LEU A 328 -14.82 -4.06 -5.63
CA LEU A 328 -13.64 -4.33 -4.82
C LEU A 328 -13.93 -4.52 -3.33
N TRP A 329 -14.98 -3.89 -2.79
CA TRP A 329 -15.36 -4.00 -1.37
C TRP A 329 -15.61 -5.43 -0.89
N ASN A 330 -16.01 -6.34 -1.79
CA ASN A 330 -16.27 -7.73 -1.45
C ASN A 330 -14.99 -8.60 -1.45
N THR A 331 -13.83 -8.03 -1.77
CA THR A 331 -12.56 -8.75 -1.80
C THR A 331 -11.86 -8.73 -0.44
N PRO A 332 -11.17 -9.82 -0.04
CA PRO A 332 -10.55 -9.92 1.28
C PRO A 332 -9.31 -9.04 1.46
N PHE A 333 -8.78 -8.47 0.39
CA PHE A 333 -7.55 -7.66 0.38
C PHE A 333 -7.82 -6.16 0.18
N TYR A 334 -9.07 -5.74 -0.04
CA TYR A 334 -9.40 -4.33 -0.21
C TYR A 334 -8.97 -3.51 1.02
N GLY A 335 -8.40 -2.33 0.77
CA GLY A 335 -7.94 -1.41 1.81
C GLY A 335 -6.78 -1.92 2.68
N SER A 336 -6.06 -2.96 2.24
CA SER A 336 -4.94 -3.54 2.99
C SER A 336 -3.67 -2.70 2.93
N ALA A 337 -2.88 -2.77 3.99
CA ALA A 337 -1.44 -2.54 3.91
C ALA A 337 -0.77 -3.77 3.28
N PHE A 338 0.20 -3.56 2.39
CA PHE A 338 0.88 -4.62 1.65
C PHE A 338 2.31 -4.79 2.15
N PHE A 339 2.66 -6.01 2.51
CA PHE A 339 4.00 -6.37 2.97
C PHE A 339 4.60 -7.45 2.07
N SER A 340 5.91 -7.36 1.83
CA SER A 340 6.63 -8.36 1.04
C SER A 340 7.07 -9.52 1.94
N ALA A 341 6.79 -10.74 1.54
CA ALA A 341 7.23 -11.93 2.27
C ALA A 341 7.59 -13.10 1.34
N VAL A 342 8.13 -14.14 1.94
CA VAL A 342 8.39 -15.44 1.31
C VAL A 342 7.69 -16.52 2.13
N VAL A 343 6.98 -17.41 1.44
CA VAL A 343 6.37 -18.60 2.02
C VAL A 343 6.81 -19.84 1.26
N ASP A 344 6.88 -20.97 1.94
CA ASP A 344 7.29 -22.23 1.33
C ASP A 344 6.15 -22.89 0.55
N ARG A 345 6.53 -23.58 -0.53
CA ARG A 345 5.63 -24.40 -1.34
C ARG A 345 5.68 -25.86 -0.84
N PRO A 346 4.56 -26.59 -0.91
CA PRO A 346 4.55 -28.00 -0.56
C PRO A 346 5.42 -28.78 -1.54
N SER A 347 6.45 -29.46 -1.03
CA SER A 347 7.45 -30.12 -1.85
C SER A 347 6.92 -31.40 -2.51
N THR A 348 6.86 -31.42 -3.85
CA THR A 348 6.78 -32.69 -4.60
C THR A 348 8.20 -33.20 -4.91
N LYS A 349 8.43 -34.52 -4.96
CA LYS A 349 9.75 -35.13 -5.30
C LYS A 349 10.41 -34.51 -6.55
N LEU A 350 9.60 -34.10 -7.53
CA LEU A 350 10.08 -33.44 -8.76
C LEU A 350 10.51 -31.97 -8.53
N GLN A 351 9.81 -31.23 -7.67
CA GLN A 351 10.14 -29.83 -7.35
C GLN A 351 11.44 -29.74 -6.53
N MET A 352 11.74 -30.76 -5.72
CA MET A 352 13.02 -30.83 -5.01
C MET A 352 14.23 -30.90 -5.94
N VAL A 353 14.06 -31.48 -7.14
CA VAL A 353 15.13 -31.56 -8.15
C VAL A 353 15.35 -30.22 -8.86
N PHE A 354 14.33 -29.36 -8.92
CA PHE A 354 14.38 -28.08 -9.64
C PHE A 354 14.60 -26.85 -8.73
N GLY A 355 14.78 -27.05 -7.42
CA GLY A 355 15.14 -25.96 -6.50
C GLY A 355 14.05 -24.91 -6.26
N VAL A 356 12.79 -25.19 -6.59
CA VAL A 356 11.66 -24.26 -6.37
C VAL A 356 10.95 -24.63 -5.07
N HIS A 357 11.42 -24.06 -3.96
CA HIS A 357 10.93 -24.38 -2.61
C HIS A 357 10.04 -23.31 -1.99
N SER A 358 10.08 -22.08 -2.52
CA SER A 358 9.38 -20.94 -1.92
C SER A 358 8.77 -20.02 -2.98
N MET A 359 7.92 -19.11 -2.55
CA MET A 359 7.29 -18.10 -3.40
C MET A 359 7.25 -16.73 -2.73
N HIS A 360 7.48 -15.69 -3.53
CA HIS A 360 7.31 -14.31 -3.11
C HIS A 360 5.82 -13.95 -3.12
N VAL A 361 5.37 -13.43 -1.98
CA VAL A 361 3.96 -13.10 -1.77
C VAL A 361 3.81 -11.66 -1.29
N TRP A 362 2.63 -11.11 -1.56
CA TRP A 362 2.06 -10.02 -0.80
C TRP A 362 1.31 -10.58 0.40
N VAL A 363 1.66 -10.09 1.58
CA VAL A 363 0.86 -10.25 2.80
C VAL A 363 0.03 -8.99 2.94
N CYS A 364 -1.28 -9.14 2.82
CA CYS A 364 -2.26 -8.05 2.83
C CYS A 364 -2.96 -8.06 4.20
N ILE A 365 -2.91 -6.95 4.92
CA ILE A 365 -3.49 -6.83 6.26
C ILE A 365 -4.42 -5.62 6.27
N ASN A 366 -5.71 -5.85 6.57
CA ASN A 366 -6.74 -4.81 6.68
C ASN A 366 -7.54 -4.95 7.99
N THR A 367 -8.71 -4.31 8.08
CA THR A 367 -9.57 -4.36 9.28
C THR A 367 -10.25 -5.72 9.52
N GLU A 368 -10.23 -6.61 8.53
CA GLU A 368 -10.99 -7.86 8.55
C GLU A 368 -10.10 -9.06 8.86
N GLY A 369 -8.89 -9.10 8.29
CA GLY A 369 -7.97 -10.22 8.48
C GLY A 369 -6.66 -10.10 7.72
N VAL A 370 -6.10 -11.27 7.40
CA VAL A 370 -4.85 -11.43 6.64
C VAL A 370 -5.14 -12.20 5.35
N CYS A 371 -4.57 -11.71 4.25
CA CYS A 371 -4.64 -12.35 2.94
C CYS A 371 -3.23 -12.51 2.34
N ILE A 372 -3.00 -13.60 1.59
CA ILE A 372 -1.74 -13.93 0.94
C ILE A 372 -1.98 -14.11 -0.56
N ILE A 373 -1.22 -13.36 -1.35
CA ILE A 373 -1.31 -13.33 -2.81
C ILE A 373 0.10 -13.51 -3.39
N GLU A 374 0.31 -14.51 -4.24
CA GLU A 374 1.56 -14.67 -4.98
C GLU A 374 1.74 -13.55 -6.02
N LYS A 375 2.90 -12.86 -6.02
CA LYS A 375 3.11 -11.62 -6.78
C LYS A 375 2.99 -11.76 -8.31
N ASP A 376 3.19 -12.95 -8.85
CA ASP A 376 3.16 -13.24 -10.30
C ASP A 376 1.88 -13.96 -10.75
N LYS A 377 0.86 -14.04 -9.89
CA LYS A 377 -0.36 -14.82 -10.12
C LYS A 377 -1.61 -13.98 -9.93
N ASP A 378 -2.66 -14.47 -10.58
CA ASP A 378 -4.00 -13.89 -10.61
C ASP A 378 -4.95 -14.57 -9.62
N PHE A 379 -4.46 -15.05 -8.47
CA PHE A 379 -5.34 -15.59 -7.43
C PHE A 379 -4.81 -15.39 -6.01
N VAL A 380 -5.73 -15.50 -5.06
CA VAL A 380 -5.49 -15.53 -3.61
C VAL A 380 -5.09 -16.95 -3.18
N ASP A 381 -4.02 -17.09 -2.40
CA ASP A 381 -3.60 -18.38 -1.83
C ASP A 381 -4.27 -18.63 -0.46
N LEU A 382 -4.41 -17.57 0.34
CA LEU A 382 -5.01 -17.61 1.67
C LEU A 382 -5.75 -16.30 1.98
N ALA A 383 -6.93 -16.37 2.57
CA ALA A 383 -7.65 -15.28 3.21
C ALA A 383 -8.26 -15.83 4.51
N VAL A 384 -7.88 -15.24 5.65
CA VAL A 384 -8.35 -15.67 6.97
C VAL A 384 -8.71 -14.44 7.81
N PRO A 385 -9.94 -14.37 8.33
CA PRO A 385 -10.36 -13.28 9.21
C PRO A 385 -9.72 -13.41 10.59
N PHE A 386 -9.52 -12.29 11.30
CA PHE A 386 -8.93 -12.29 12.64
C PHE A 386 -9.70 -13.14 13.68
N THR A 387 -10.98 -13.40 13.44
CA THR A 387 -11.83 -14.25 14.29
C THR A 387 -11.52 -15.74 14.15
N GLU A 388 -10.87 -16.15 13.06
CA GLU A 388 -10.55 -17.55 12.74
C GLU A 388 -9.04 -17.84 12.75
N MET A 389 -8.21 -16.86 13.13
CA MET A 389 -6.76 -17.04 13.23
C MET A 389 -6.21 -16.64 14.61
N SER A 390 -5.09 -17.26 14.93
CA SER A 390 -4.11 -16.77 15.91
C SER A 390 -2.77 -16.59 15.21
N TRP A 391 -1.92 -15.73 15.76
CA TRP A 391 -0.59 -15.49 15.18
C TRP A 391 0.48 -15.44 16.25
N HIS A 392 1.71 -15.68 15.83
CA HIS A 392 2.89 -15.56 16.66
C HIS A 392 4.03 -14.95 15.84
N PHE A 393 4.68 -13.93 16.37
CA PHE A 393 5.87 -13.34 15.78
C PHE A 393 7.11 -13.96 16.42
N HIS A 394 8.02 -14.42 15.57
CA HIS A 394 9.30 -14.99 15.96
C HIS A 394 10.43 -14.18 15.33
N ASP A 395 11.28 -13.62 16.19
CA ASP A 395 12.45 -12.84 15.80
C ASP A 395 13.68 -13.74 15.89
N ASP A 396 13.87 -14.60 14.89
CA ASP A 396 15.09 -15.41 14.78
C ASP A 396 16.13 -14.62 13.98
N LEU A 397 17.02 -13.95 14.70
CA LEU A 397 18.19 -13.30 14.11
C LEU A 397 19.44 -14.20 14.21
N GLU A 398 19.30 -15.48 14.58
CA GLU A 398 20.38 -16.45 14.42
C GLU A 398 20.78 -16.56 12.93
N ASP A 399 22.08 -16.81 12.68
CA ASP A 399 22.72 -16.57 11.38
C ASP A 399 21.91 -17.18 10.20
N ASP A 400 21.58 -16.31 9.24
CA ASP A 400 20.92 -16.52 7.95
C ASP A 400 19.38 -16.75 7.90
N LYS A 401 18.63 -16.80 9.01
CA LYS A 401 17.16 -16.89 8.95
C LYS A 401 16.47 -15.51 8.94
N LEU A 402 15.38 -15.39 8.19
CA LEU A 402 14.52 -14.20 8.24
C LEU A 402 13.56 -14.28 9.44
N PRO A 403 13.17 -13.12 10.03
CA PRO A 403 12.07 -13.09 10.99
C PRO A 403 10.79 -13.66 10.40
N SER A 404 9.99 -14.33 11.22
CA SER A 404 8.81 -15.05 10.77
C SER A 404 7.55 -14.62 11.50
N LEU A 405 6.46 -14.54 10.74
CA LEU A 405 5.10 -14.47 11.28
C LEU A 405 4.43 -15.82 11.06
N PHE A 406 4.07 -16.49 12.15
CA PHE A 406 3.29 -17.71 12.12
C PHE A 406 1.80 -17.38 12.18
N ILE A 407 1.01 -17.96 11.30
CA ILE A 407 -0.45 -17.85 11.33
C ILE A 407 -1.06 -19.24 11.46
N GLN A 408 -1.86 -19.42 12.51
CA GLN A 408 -2.57 -20.65 12.81
C GLN A 408 -4.08 -20.44 12.61
N PHE A 409 -4.72 -21.33 11.86
CA PHE A 409 -6.16 -21.23 11.53
C PHE A 409 -6.81 -22.61 11.37
N LEU A 410 -8.13 -22.67 11.55
CA LEU A 410 -8.90 -23.91 11.46
C LEU A 410 -9.38 -24.18 10.03
N VAL A 411 -9.30 -25.44 9.60
CA VAL A 411 -9.74 -25.91 8.28
C VAL A 411 -10.57 -27.17 8.45
N LYS A 412 -11.67 -27.29 7.70
CA LYS A 412 -12.42 -28.55 7.60
C LYS A 412 -11.73 -29.45 6.56
N ASP A 413 -11.26 -30.61 6.99
CA ASP A 413 -10.65 -31.63 6.15
C ASP A 413 -11.52 -32.90 6.21
N GLY A 414 -12.39 -33.07 5.22
CA GLY A 414 -13.47 -34.07 5.28
C GLY A 414 -14.50 -33.72 6.37
N GLU A 415 -14.74 -34.65 7.29
CA GLU A 415 -15.65 -34.46 8.44
C GLU A 415 -14.94 -33.87 9.66
N GLU A 416 -13.60 -33.91 9.69
CA GLU A 416 -12.80 -33.44 10.82
C GLU A 416 -12.40 -31.97 10.63
N THR A 417 -12.24 -31.27 11.75
CA THR A 417 -11.61 -29.94 11.75
C THR A 417 -10.17 -30.11 12.20
N VAL A 418 -9.24 -29.58 11.42
CA VAL A 418 -7.81 -29.60 11.72
C VAL A 418 -7.29 -28.18 11.85
N THR A 419 -6.20 -28.04 12.56
CA THR A 419 -5.44 -26.80 12.68
C THR A 419 -4.37 -26.80 11.60
N LYS A 420 -4.28 -25.73 10.80
CA LYS A 420 -3.17 -25.48 9.89
C LYS A 420 -2.29 -24.36 10.43
N LEU A 421 -0.99 -24.51 10.26
CA LEU A 421 0.02 -23.52 10.64
C LEU A 421 0.83 -23.14 9.39
N LEU A 422 0.93 -21.85 9.11
CA LEU A 422 1.73 -21.28 8.04
C LEU A 422 2.85 -20.42 8.62
N GLU A 423 4.08 -20.64 8.15
CA GLU A 423 5.22 -19.75 8.42
C GLU A 423 5.37 -18.74 7.27
N ILE A 424 5.44 -17.45 7.62
CA ILE A 424 5.63 -16.33 6.68
C ILE A 424 6.95 -15.65 7.01
N ASN A 425 7.96 -15.86 6.17
CA ASN A 425 9.30 -15.31 6.35
C ASN A 425 9.38 -13.89 5.75
N SER A 426 9.74 -12.89 6.54
CA SER A 426 9.85 -11.50 6.08
C SER A 426 10.63 -10.62 7.05
N ARG A 427 11.49 -9.74 6.51
CA ARG A 427 12.04 -8.61 7.27
C ARG A 427 10.98 -7.67 7.84
N GLN A 428 9.77 -7.68 7.27
CA GLN A 428 8.64 -6.85 7.69
C GLN A 428 7.73 -7.54 8.71
N ALA A 429 8.06 -8.77 9.17
CA ALA A 429 7.23 -9.54 10.08
C ALA A 429 6.90 -8.80 11.39
N LYS A 430 7.85 -8.01 11.93
CA LYS A 430 7.61 -7.15 13.10
C LYS A 430 6.55 -6.07 12.83
N LEU A 431 6.55 -5.47 11.64
CA LEU A 431 5.56 -4.48 11.22
C LEU A 431 4.18 -5.13 11.04
N MET A 432 4.15 -6.32 10.42
CA MET A 432 2.92 -7.11 10.27
C MET A 432 2.31 -7.43 11.63
N ASN A 433 3.13 -7.94 12.58
CA ASN A 433 2.69 -8.27 13.93
C ASN A 433 2.05 -7.05 14.63
N ALA A 434 2.76 -5.91 14.64
CA ALA A 434 2.28 -4.69 15.27
C ALA A 434 0.95 -4.18 14.65
N LEU A 435 0.78 -4.34 13.33
CA LEU A 435 -0.46 -3.97 12.65
C LEU A 435 -1.61 -4.91 13.03
N ILE A 436 -1.39 -6.23 13.02
CA ILE A 436 -2.40 -7.22 13.41
C ILE A 436 -2.82 -6.99 14.87
N ASP A 437 -1.86 -6.80 15.78
CA ASP A 437 -2.10 -6.45 17.17
C ASP A 437 -3.02 -5.23 17.30
N SER A 438 -2.73 -4.17 16.55
CA SER A 438 -3.51 -2.94 16.55
C SER A 438 -4.93 -3.14 16.02
N MET A 439 -5.09 -3.91 14.93
CA MET A 439 -6.40 -4.24 14.34
C MET A 439 -7.27 -5.03 15.33
N VAL A 440 -6.71 -6.09 15.93
CA VAL A 440 -7.44 -6.95 16.87
C VAL A 440 -7.80 -6.20 18.15
N LYS A 441 -6.88 -5.38 18.70
CA LYS A 441 -7.16 -4.51 19.85
C LYS A 441 -8.32 -3.56 19.55
N ARG A 442 -8.31 -2.90 18.39
CA ARG A 442 -9.40 -1.99 17.96
C ARG A 442 -10.73 -2.72 17.77
N LYS A 443 -10.74 -3.89 17.11
CA LYS A 443 -11.95 -4.70 16.90
C LYS A 443 -12.57 -5.13 18.24
N ARG A 444 -11.76 -5.54 19.22
CA ARG A 444 -12.22 -5.88 20.58
C ARG A 444 -12.84 -4.69 21.32
N GLN A 445 -12.22 -3.52 21.24
CA GLN A 445 -12.76 -2.30 21.86
C GLN A 445 -14.12 -1.90 21.27
N GLN A 446 -14.28 -1.96 19.96
CA GLN A 446 -15.55 -1.65 19.29
C GLN A 446 -16.68 -2.62 19.68
N GLN A 447 -16.36 -3.89 19.94
CA GLN A 447 -17.34 -4.89 20.40
C GLN A 447 -17.81 -4.66 21.83
N GLN A 448 -16.95 -4.14 22.71
CA GLN A 448 -17.32 -3.86 24.10
C GLN A 448 -18.26 -2.65 24.24
N VAL A 449 -18.16 -1.67 23.33
CA VAL A 449 -18.98 -0.44 23.35
C VAL A 449 -20.39 -0.68 22.80
N ARG A 450 -20.62 -1.72 21.99
CA ARG A 450 -21.97 -2.11 21.55
C ARG A 450 -22.60 -3.02 22.61
N PRO A 451 -23.68 -2.61 23.31
CA PRO A 451 -24.35 -3.51 24.24
C PRO A 451 -24.86 -4.73 23.47
N ARG A 452 -24.51 -5.94 23.94
CA ARG A 452 -25.07 -7.21 23.46
C ARG A 452 -26.59 -7.15 23.61
N ARG A 453 -27.31 -6.77 22.56
CA ARG A 453 -28.73 -7.12 22.47
C ARG A 453 -28.77 -8.63 22.29
N TYR A 454 -29.29 -9.32 23.29
CA TYR A 454 -29.65 -10.72 23.19
C TYR A 454 -30.72 -10.84 22.11
N SER A 455 -30.32 -11.22 20.90
CA SER A 455 -31.17 -11.92 19.96
C SER A 455 -30.44 -13.19 19.58
N GLU A 456 -30.94 -14.32 20.09
CA GLU A 456 -30.73 -15.64 19.49
C GLU A 456 -31.18 -15.56 18.03
N GLN A 457 -30.24 -15.37 17.12
CA GLN A 457 -30.31 -15.79 15.72
C GLN A 457 -29.00 -15.43 15.03
N SER A 458 -28.29 -16.48 14.61
CA SER A 458 -27.20 -16.46 13.65
C SER A 458 -25.84 -15.93 14.12
N TYR A 459 -24.84 -16.82 14.18
CA TYR A 459 -23.41 -16.50 14.26
C TYR A 459 -22.87 -15.80 12.98
N ASP A 460 -23.75 -15.31 12.11
CA ASP A 460 -23.50 -14.95 10.72
C ASP A 460 -23.72 -13.44 10.45
N SER A 461 -23.78 -12.62 11.51
CA SER A 461 -24.05 -11.17 11.41
C SER A 461 -22.91 -10.28 11.93
N VAL A 462 -21.74 -10.85 12.26
CA VAL A 462 -20.61 -10.13 12.87
C VAL A 462 -19.62 -9.58 11.84
N ASP A 463 -19.58 -10.16 10.64
CA ASP A 463 -18.80 -9.66 9.53
C ASP A 463 -19.79 -9.04 8.54
N GLY A 464 -19.62 -7.75 8.22
CA GLY A 464 -20.40 -7.11 7.17
C GLY A 464 -20.18 -7.86 5.86
N ALA A 465 -21.09 -8.76 5.51
CA ALA A 465 -21.19 -9.43 4.21
C ALA A 465 -19.93 -10.09 3.63
N ILE A 466 -18.85 -10.32 4.40
CA ILE A 466 -17.84 -11.29 4.00
C ILE A 466 -18.34 -12.64 4.47
N SER A 467 -19.19 -13.23 3.62
CA SER A 467 -19.71 -14.57 3.78
C SER A 467 -18.57 -15.50 4.20
N SER A 468 -18.70 -16.11 5.37
CA SER A 468 -17.87 -17.21 5.88
C SER A 468 -17.74 -18.37 4.86
N THR A 469 -18.59 -18.39 3.85
CA THR A 469 -18.59 -19.27 2.67
C THR A 469 -17.63 -18.81 1.55
N PHE A 470 -17.38 -17.51 1.37
CA PHE A 470 -16.52 -16.95 0.32
C PHE A 470 -15.03 -17.19 0.60
N ASN A 471 -14.62 -17.11 1.87
CA ASN A 471 -13.22 -17.34 2.28
C ASN A 471 -12.74 -18.77 2.01
N LYS A 472 -13.62 -19.78 2.08
CA LYS A 472 -13.23 -21.20 1.92
C LYS A 472 -13.10 -21.63 0.46
N SER A 473 -13.86 -21.04 -0.46
CA SER A 473 -13.75 -21.34 -1.90
C SER A 473 -12.55 -20.62 -2.56
N LEU A 474 -12.11 -19.49 -1.99
CA LEU A 474 -10.94 -18.73 -2.45
C LEU A 474 -9.62 -19.43 -2.10
N ASN A 475 -9.52 -20.02 -0.91
CA ASN A 475 -8.25 -20.51 -0.37
C ASN A 475 -7.68 -21.68 -1.17
N LYS A 476 -6.47 -21.51 -1.70
CA LYS A 476 -5.73 -22.53 -2.45
C LYS A 476 -4.65 -23.18 -1.58
N LEU A 477 -5.05 -23.70 -0.43
CA LEU A 477 -4.16 -24.22 0.63
C LEU A 477 -3.13 -25.26 0.15
N LYS A 478 -3.46 -26.05 -0.89
CA LYS A 478 -2.55 -27.04 -1.50
C LYS A 478 -1.30 -26.44 -2.14
N ARG A 479 -1.20 -25.10 -2.22
CA ARG A 479 -0.05 -24.37 -2.76
C ARG A 479 0.89 -23.87 -1.68
N LEU A 480 0.48 -23.96 -0.42
CA LEU A 480 1.21 -23.51 0.75
C LEU A 480 1.78 -24.73 1.48
N SER A 481 3.02 -24.63 1.94
CA SER A 481 3.56 -25.57 2.92
C SER A 481 2.90 -25.28 4.27
N LEU A 482 2.11 -26.22 4.77
CA LEU A 482 1.31 -26.07 5.98
C LEU A 482 1.56 -27.25 6.90
N ASP A 483 1.99 -26.98 8.13
CA ASP A 483 1.95 -28.00 9.18
C ASP A 483 0.51 -28.21 9.62
N THR A 484 0.14 -29.46 9.86
CA THR A 484 -1.21 -29.84 10.24
C THR A 484 -1.21 -30.45 11.63
N TYR A 485 -2.13 -29.98 12.47
CA TYR A 485 -2.33 -30.48 13.82
C TYR A 485 -3.80 -30.84 14.04
N SER A 486 -4.07 -31.80 14.93
CA SER A 486 -5.41 -32.05 15.45
C SER A 486 -5.90 -30.83 16.25
N VAL A 487 -7.20 -30.76 16.54
CA VAL A 487 -7.73 -29.71 17.45
C VAL A 487 -7.10 -29.84 18.85
N GLY A 488 -6.69 -31.05 19.24
CA GLY A 488 -5.97 -31.31 20.49
C GLY A 488 -4.48 -30.92 20.48
N GLY A 489 -3.95 -30.46 19.34
CA GLY A 489 -2.55 -30.02 19.20
C GLY A 489 -1.55 -31.11 18.82
N GLU A 490 -2.00 -32.32 18.47
CA GLU A 490 -1.13 -33.39 18.00
C GLU A 490 -0.76 -33.16 16.53
N ARG A 491 0.54 -33.22 16.18
CA ARG A 491 0.97 -33.05 14.78
C ARG A 491 0.54 -34.24 13.93
N LEU A 492 -0.17 -33.96 12.84
CA LEU A 492 -0.70 -34.94 11.90
C LEU A 492 0.15 -35.08 10.64
N SER A 493 0.65 -33.95 10.10
CA SER A 493 1.55 -33.91 8.93
C SER A 493 2.35 -32.62 8.87
#